data_AF-A0A2D6N4Q0-F1
#
_entry.id   AF-A0A2D6N4Q0-F1
#
_cell.length_a   1.000
_cell.length_b   1.000
_cell.length_c   1.000
_cell.angle_alpha   90.00
_cell.angle_beta   90.00
_cell.angle_gamma   90.00
#
_symmetry.space_group_name_H-M   'P 1'
#
loop_
_entity.id
_entity.type
_entity.pdbx_description
1 polymer ?
#
loop_
_entity_poly.entity_id
_entity_poly.type
_entity_poly.pdbx_seq_one_letter_code
_entity_poly.pdbx_strand_id
1 'polypeptide(L)'
;MADQLTHISGRLADPRRVAPAGSPYGTHPSARTPAGAERTQPAQGGVPFAQLLQQHVVQGPTLAPKLRFSVHAQQRLQQRAAPFGPAELAKVEAAVDRAGQKGGRESLILLNELALVVSVTNRTVITAVETDQAQQSVFTNIDSVVIA
;
A
#
# COMPACT_ATOMS: atom_id res chain seq x y z
N MET A 1 52.11 -43.19 -42.37
CA MET A 1 53.10 -42.72 -41.37
C MET A 1 52.28 -42.02 -40.27
N ALA A 2 51.58 -42.73 -39.39
CA ALA A 2 52.06 -43.49 -38.22
C ALA A 2 52.82 -42.59 -37.23
N ASP A 3 52.16 -42.18 -36.14
CA ASP A 3 52.80 -42.07 -34.83
C ASP A 3 51.78 -42.00 -33.65
N GLN A 4 51.80 -43.10 -32.89
CA GLN A 4 51.69 -43.25 -31.43
C GLN A 4 50.36 -43.11 -30.64
N LEU A 5 50.09 -44.24 -29.97
CA LEU A 5 49.19 -44.54 -28.85
C LEU A 5 49.87 -44.20 -27.50
N THR A 6 49.09 -43.90 -26.45
CA THR A 6 49.04 -44.69 -25.18
C THR A 6 48.48 -43.88 -24.00
N HIS A 7 47.33 -44.36 -23.51
CA HIS A 7 46.81 -44.45 -22.14
C HIS A 7 47.25 -43.46 -21.05
N ILE A 8 46.26 -42.85 -20.37
CA ILE A 8 46.12 -42.98 -18.90
C ILE A 8 44.65 -42.91 -18.48
N SER A 9 44.28 -43.89 -17.67
CA SER A 9 43.00 -44.05 -16.99
C SER A 9 43.06 -43.31 -15.66
N GLY A 10 42.11 -42.41 -15.40
CA GLY A 10 41.98 -41.65 -14.16
C GLY A 10 40.61 -41.92 -13.52
N ARG A 11 40.58 -42.88 -12.60
CA ARG A 11 39.46 -43.16 -11.69
C ARG A 11 39.45 -42.07 -10.61
N LEU A 12 38.34 -41.34 -10.44
CA LEU A 12 37.99 -40.81 -9.12
C LEU A 12 36.47 -40.68 -9.01
N ALA A 13 35.89 -41.54 -8.17
CA ALA A 13 34.53 -41.39 -7.69
C ALA A 13 34.46 -40.19 -6.74
N ASP A 14 33.43 -39.35 -6.84
CA ASP A 14 32.81 -38.79 -5.64
C ASP A 14 31.33 -38.42 -5.88
N PRO A 15 30.38 -39.03 -5.14
CA PRO A 15 28.95 -38.82 -5.30
C PRO A 15 28.50 -37.60 -4.50
N ARG A 16 28.50 -36.41 -5.11
CA ARG A 16 27.79 -35.25 -4.55
C ARG A 16 26.29 -35.36 -4.82
N ARG A 17 25.69 -36.19 -3.99
CA ARG A 17 24.28 -36.24 -3.62
C ARG A 17 23.78 -34.81 -3.38
N VAL A 18 23.03 -34.25 -4.33
CA VAL A 18 22.28 -33.01 -4.10
C VAL A 18 21.07 -33.38 -3.24
N ALA A 19 21.14 -33.02 -1.97
CA ALA A 19 20.01 -33.14 -1.06
C ALA A 19 18.90 -32.15 -1.48
N PRO A 20 17.62 -32.56 -1.52
CA PRO A 20 16.54 -31.59 -1.64
C PRO A 20 16.47 -30.78 -0.34
N ALA A 21 16.56 -29.45 -0.46
CA ALA A 21 16.25 -28.54 0.63
C ALA A 21 14.76 -28.70 0.98
N GLY A 22 14.49 -29.52 2.00
CA GLY A 22 13.17 -29.64 2.60
C GLY A 22 12.81 -28.32 3.28
N SER A 23 11.67 -27.76 2.90
CA SER A 23 11.07 -26.62 3.58
C SER A 23 10.78 -26.99 5.05
N PRO A 24 11.26 -26.22 6.04
CA PRO A 24 10.91 -26.46 7.44
C PRO A 24 9.52 -25.86 7.71
N TYR A 25 8.47 -26.45 7.14
CA TYR A 25 7.13 -26.22 7.68
C TYR A 25 7.05 -26.97 9.00
N GLY A 26 7.36 -26.26 10.08
CA GLY A 26 7.08 -26.68 11.43
C GLY A 26 5.60 -26.99 11.57
N THR A 27 5.29 -28.24 11.88
CA THR A 27 3.98 -28.67 12.35
C THR A 27 3.63 -27.90 13.62
N HIS A 28 2.63 -27.02 13.55
CA HIS A 28 1.99 -26.52 14.76
C HIS A 28 1.28 -27.71 15.42
N PRO A 29 1.53 -28.02 16.70
CA PRO A 29 0.81 -29.08 17.39
C PRO A 29 -0.68 -28.70 17.48
N SER A 30 -1.55 -29.58 16.99
CA SER A 30 -2.99 -29.49 17.25
C SER A 30 -3.23 -29.64 18.76
N ALA A 31 -3.36 -28.52 19.45
CA ALA A 31 -3.78 -28.49 20.83
C ALA A 31 -5.28 -28.80 20.90
N ARG A 32 -5.57 -29.91 21.58
CA ARG A 32 -6.90 -30.39 21.90
C ARG A 32 -7.69 -29.30 22.64
N THR A 33 -8.96 -29.16 22.27
CA THR A 33 -9.98 -28.44 23.04
C THR A 33 -10.07 -29.01 24.46
N PRO A 34 -10.13 -28.15 25.48
CA PRO A 34 -11.04 -28.37 26.59
C PRO A 34 -12.17 -27.33 26.54
N ALA A 35 -13.40 -27.82 26.51
CA ALA A 35 -14.57 -27.01 26.80
C ALA A 35 -14.45 -26.50 28.25
N GLY A 36 -14.67 -25.20 28.48
CA GLY A 36 -14.85 -24.64 29.81
C GLY A 36 -14.27 -23.24 30.00
N ALA A 37 -15.19 -22.28 30.17
CA ALA A 37 -15.01 -20.95 30.76
C ALA A 37 -14.31 -19.87 29.91
N GLU A 38 -15.13 -19.10 29.20
CA GLU A 38 -14.91 -17.66 29.00
C GLU A 38 -14.48 -17.03 30.32
N ARG A 39 -13.23 -16.59 30.40
CA ARG A 39 -12.77 -15.62 31.40
C ARG A 39 -12.48 -14.32 30.67
N THR A 40 -13.47 -13.42 30.72
CA THR A 40 -13.32 -12.00 30.49
C THR A 40 -12.16 -11.47 31.33
N GLN A 41 -11.04 -11.12 30.68
CA GLN A 41 -9.98 -10.34 31.30
C GLN A 41 -10.11 -8.90 30.79
N PRO A 42 -10.34 -7.91 31.68
CA PRO A 42 -10.29 -6.51 31.32
C PRO A 42 -8.83 -6.10 31.17
N ALA A 43 -8.37 -5.95 29.92
CA ALA A 43 -7.11 -5.29 29.63
C ALA A 43 -7.26 -3.79 29.97
N GLN A 44 -6.69 -3.39 31.10
CA GLN A 44 -6.61 -2.00 31.51
C GLN A 44 -5.61 -1.23 30.64
N GLY A 45 -6.00 -0.02 30.22
CA GLY A 45 -5.07 1.05 29.82
C GLY A 45 -5.20 1.58 28.40
N GLY A 46 -6.03 1.00 27.54
CA GLY A 46 -6.29 1.50 26.19
C GLY A 46 -7.78 1.63 25.92
N VAL A 47 -8.19 2.70 25.25
CA VAL A 47 -9.54 2.78 24.67
C VAL A 47 -9.77 1.51 23.84
N PRO A 48 -10.80 0.71 24.14
CA PRO A 48 -11.03 -0.53 23.42
C PRO A 48 -11.16 -0.22 21.93
N PHE A 49 -10.55 -1.03 21.07
CA PHE A 49 -10.54 -0.79 19.62
C PHE A 49 -11.95 -0.57 19.06
N ALA A 50 -12.95 -1.25 19.62
CA ALA A 50 -14.36 -1.04 19.28
C ALA A 50 -14.81 0.42 19.49
N GLN A 51 -14.36 1.07 20.56
CA GLN A 51 -14.69 2.46 20.88
C GLN A 51 -13.91 3.45 20.01
N LEU A 52 -12.65 3.14 19.66
CA LEU A 52 -11.90 3.90 18.66
C LEU A 52 -12.53 3.80 17.27
N LEU A 53 -12.97 2.61 16.87
CA LEU A 53 -13.67 2.38 15.62
C LEU A 53 -15.01 3.13 15.61
N GLN A 54 -15.79 3.06 16.69
CA GLN A 54 -17.03 3.81 16.82
C GLN A 54 -16.80 5.31 16.72
N GLN A 55 -15.74 5.85 17.34
CA GLN A 55 -15.40 7.27 17.23
C GLN A 55 -15.07 7.69 15.79
N HIS A 56 -14.39 6.84 15.02
CA HIS A 56 -14.04 7.16 13.63
C HIS A 56 -15.18 6.91 12.63
N VAL A 57 -16.15 6.04 12.97
CA VAL A 57 -17.38 5.81 12.18
C VAL A 57 -18.42 6.91 12.42
N VAL A 58 -18.49 7.47 13.64
CA VAL A 58 -19.47 8.51 14.02
C VAL A 58 -19.07 9.91 13.55
N GLN A 59 -17.81 10.14 13.16
CA GLN A 59 -17.38 11.34 12.41
C GLN A 59 -17.87 11.33 10.94
N GLY A 60 -19.06 10.79 10.72
CA GLY A 60 -19.78 10.78 9.45
C GLY A 60 -19.99 12.21 8.91
N PRO A 61 -20.36 12.30 7.62
CA PRO A 61 -20.17 13.48 6.79
C PRO A 61 -20.84 14.71 7.40
N THR A 62 -20.01 15.68 7.76
CA THR A 62 -20.45 17.06 7.99
C THR A 62 -21.05 17.61 6.69
N LEU A 63 -21.97 18.57 6.79
CA LEU A 63 -22.88 19.05 5.73
C LEU A 63 -22.21 19.53 4.42
N ALA A 64 -20.88 19.57 4.36
CA ALA A 64 -20.09 19.43 3.14
C ALA A 64 -18.80 18.66 3.52
N PRO A 65 -18.51 17.49 2.91
CA PRO A 65 -17.33 16.72 3.29
C PRO A 65 -16.06 17.46 2.83
N LYS A 66 -15.36 18.06 3.80
CA LYS A 66 -14.06 18.69 3.63
C LYS A 66 -13.04 17.68 3.11
N LEU A 67 -12.17 18.08 2.18
CA LEU A 67 -11.13 17.20 1.64
C LEU A 67 -10.21 16.71 2.77
N ARG A 68 -10.04 15.39 2.87
CA ARG A 68 -9.18 14.73 3.86
C ARG A 68 -7.87 14.31 3.22
N PHE A 69 -6.82 14.21 4.04
CA PHE A 69 -5.53 13.69 3.61
C PHE A 69 -5.22 12.43 4.41
N SER A 70 -4.82 11.36 3.72
CA SER A 70 -4.29 10.17 4.36
C SER A 70 -2.93 10.47 5.01
N VAL A 71 -2.51 9.59 5.93
CA VAL A 71 -1.18 9.67 6.54
C VAL A 71 -0.07 9.64 5.46
N HIS A 72 -0.21 8.80 4.43
CA HIS A 72 0.75 8.73 3.34
C HIS A 72 0.81 10.04 2.55
N ALA A 73 -0.34 10.64 2.23
CA ALA A 73 -0.39 11.91 1.53
C ALA A 73 0.27 13.02 2.36
N GLN A 74 -0.03 13.10 3.65
CA GLN A 74 0.58 14.08 4.56
C GLN A 74 2.09 13.92 4.65
N GLN A 75 2.58 12.68 4.84
CA GLN A 75 4.01 12.39 4.90
C GLN A 75 4.71 12.79 3.60
N ARG A 76 4.13 12.46 2.44
CA ARG A 76 4.70 12.82 1.14
C ARG A 76 4.72 14.33 0.91
N LEU A 77 3.65 15.03 1.28
CA LEU A 77 3.59 16.49 1.19
C LEU A 77 4.62 17.18 2.10
N GLN A 78 4.91 16.60 3.27
CA GLN A 78 5.93 17.11 4.20
C GLN A 78 7.36 16.82 3.76
N GLN A 79 7.60 15.67 3.10
CA GLN A 79 8.92 15.30 2.57
C GLN A 79 9.36 16.18 1.39
N ARG A 80 8.40 16.87 0.79
CA ARG A 80 8.59 17.80 -0.31
C ARG A 80 8.84 19.21 0.21
N ALA A 81 9.72 19.96 -0.47
CA ALA A 81 10.03 21.35 -0.12
C ALA A 81 9.05 22.39 -0.68
N ALA A 82 8.15 21.99 -1.58
CA ALA A 82 7.29 22.93 -2.28
C ALA A 82 5.95 23.18 -1.55
N PRO A 83 5.47 24.44 -1.55
CA PRO A 83 4.33 24.85 -0.77
C PRO A 83 3.06 24.14 -1.26
N PHE A 84 2.35 23.54 -0.31
CA PHE A 84 0.97 23.11 -0.48
C PHE A 84 0.14 23.96 0.49
N GLY A 85 -0.48 25.00 -0.05
CA GLY A 85 -1.22 26.01 0.70
C GLY A 85 -2.72 25.95 0.46
N PRO A 86 -3.44 26.98 0.94
CA PRO A 86 -4.89 27.06 0.79
C PRO A 86 -5.34 27.22 -0.67
N ALA A 87 -4.50 27.82 -1.54
CA ALA A 87 -4.80 27.98 -2.96
C ALA A 87 -4.76 26.63 -3.69
N GLU A 88 -3.74 25.82 -3.43
CA GLU A 88 -3.61 24.46 -3.95
C GLU A 88 -4.77 23.59 -3.45
N LEU A 89 -5.10 23.68 -2.16
CA LEU A 89 -6.22 22.96 -1.57
C LEU A 89 -7.54 23.26 -2.31
N ALA A 90 -7.86 24.53 -2.54
CA ALA A 90 -9.06 24.93 -3.27
C ALA A 90 -9.09 24.39 -4.71
N LYS A 91 -7.94 24.34 -5.38
CA LYS A 91 -7.84 23.74 -6.73
C LYS A 91 -8.10 22.24 -6.69
N VAL A 92 -7.56 21.52 -5.70
CA VAL A 92 -7.81 20.09 -5.53
C VAL A 92 -9.28 19.84 -5.23
N GLU A 93 -9.90 20.63 -4.35
CA GLU A 93 -11.34 20.51 -4.06
C GLU A 93 -12.19 20.70 -5.33
N ALA A 94 -11.92 21.74 -6.11
CA ALA A 94 -12.60 21.97 -7.38
C ALA A 94 -12.34 20.86 -8.41
N ALA A 95 -11.15 20.25 -8.41
CA ALA A 95 -10.83 19.11 -9.27
C ALA A 95 -11.57 17.84 -8.84
N VAL A 96 -11.68 17.58 -7.54
CA VAL A 96 -12.48 16.48 -6.97
C VAL A 96 -13.96 16.64 -7.32
N ASP A 97 -14.50 17.86 -7.23
CA ASP A 97 -15.88 18.13 -7.62
C ASP A 97 -16.12 17.89 -9.11
N ARG A 98 -15.20 18.33 -9.96
CA ARG A 98 -15.26 18.07 -11.41
C ARG A 98 -15.18 16.58 -11.73
N ALA A 99 -14.34 15.82 -11.03
CA ALA A 99 -14.25 14.36 -11.18
C ALA A 99 -15.56 13.68 -10.73
N GLY A 100 -16.11 14.09 -9.59
CA GLY A 100 -17.35 13.55 -9.05
C GLY A 100 -18.57 13.83 -9.93
N GLN A 101 -18.67 15.02 -10.52
CA GLN A 101 -19.73 15.35 -11.49
C GLN A 101 -19.70 14.44 -12.73
N LYS A 102 -18.55 13.88 -13.07
CA LYS A 102 -18.37 12.93 -14.18
C LYS A 102 -18.48 11.47 -13.75
N GLY A 103 -18.79 11.20 -12.49
CA GLY A 103 -18.91 9.84 -11.94
C GLY A 103 -17.58 9.17 -11.60
N GLY A 104 -16.48 9.92 -11.54
CA GLY A 104 -15.18 9.41 -11.10
C GLY A 104 -15.22 8.99 -9.63
N ARG A 105 -14.70 7.79 -9.33
CA ARG A 105 -14.62 7.26 -7.95
C ARG A 105 -13.21 7.40 -7.42
N GLU A 106 -12.25 6.95 -8.21
CA GLU A 106 -10.82 7.14 -7.98
C GLU A 106 -10.25 8.00 -9.12
N SER A 107 -9.52 9.06 -8.75
CA SER A 107 -9.02 10.04 -9.71
C SER A 107 -7.56 10.38 -9.49
N LEU A 108 -6.84 10.55 -10.60
CA LEU A 108 -5.53 11.17 -10.61
C LEU A 108 -5.69 12.66 -10.92
N ILE A 109 -5.25 13.52 -10.01
CA ILE A 109 -5.31 14.97 -10.17
C ILE A 109 -3.89 15.47 -10.40
N LEU A 110 -3.66 16.07 -11.55
CA LEU A 110 -2.40 16.75 -11.89
C LEU A 110 -2.56 18.23 -11.54
N LEU A 111 -1.73 18.70 -10.62
CA LEU A 111 -1.71 20.06 -10.10
C LEU A 111 -0.28 20.59 -10.15
N ASN A 112 0.01 21.51 -11.06
CA ASN A 112 1.38 21.97 -11.32
C ASN A 112 2.33 20.77 -11.51
N GLU A 113 3.35 20.65 -10.66
CA GLU A 113 4.33 19.55 -10.65
C GLU A 113 3.93 18.40 -9.72
N LEU A 114 2.65 18.28 -9.35
CA LEU A 114 2.16 17.28 -8.40
C LEU A 114 1.09 16.38 -9.03
N ALA A 115 1.24 15.08 -8.85
CA ALA A 115 0.19 14.10 -9.11
C ALA A 115 -0.39 13.63 -7.76
N LEU A 116 -1.70 13.77 -7.61
CA LEU A 116 -2.45 13.40 -6.42
C LEU A 116 -3.40 12.26 -6.76
N VAL A 117 -3.31 11.14 -6.05
CA VAL A 117 -4.30 10.07 -6.15
C VAL A 117 -5.36 10.33 -5.10
N VAL A 118 -6.61 10.47 -5.53
CA VAL A 118 -7.71 10.89 -4.68
C VAL A 118 -8.91 9.96 -4.85
N SER A 119 -9.44 9.51 -3.72
CA SER A 119 -10.75 8.88 -3.68
C SER A 119 -11.80 9.98 -3.64
N VAL A 120 -12.52 10.18 -4.75
CA VAL A 120 -13.59 11.16 -4.88
C VAL A 120 -14.77 10.79 -3.99
N THR A 121 -15.09 9.49 -3.92
CA THR A 121 -16.16 8.95 -3.07
C THR A 121 -15.94 9.31 -1.59
N ASN A 122 -14.70 9.15 -1.12
CA ASN A 122 -14.34 9.42 0.27
C ASN A 122 -13.78 10.84 0.48
N ARG A 123 -13.71 11.65 -0.59
CA ARG A 123 -13.03 12.95 -0.66
C ARG A 123 -11.70 12.95 0.09
N THR A 124 -10.89 11.92 -0.16
CA THR A 124 -9.65 11.66 0.58
C THR A 124 -8.48 11.54 -0.39
N VAL A 125 -7.47 12.38 -0.20
CA VAL A 125 -6.18 12.28 -0.89
C VAL A 125 -5.41 11.10 -0.30
N ILE A 126 -5.15 10.10 -1.13
CA ILE A 126 -4.49 8.86 -0.74
C ILE A 126 -2.98 9.03 -0.78
N THR A 127 -2.44 9.63 -1.83
CA THR A 127 -1.00 9.91 -1.95
C THR A 127 -0.74 11.15 -2.80
N ALA A 128 0.43 11.73 -2.62
CA ALA A 128 0.96 12.83 -3.40
C ALA A 128 2.34 12.43 -3.93
N VAL A 129 2.59 12.64 -5.20
CA VAL A 129 3.86 12.36 -5.87
C VAL A 129 4.23 13.52 -6.78
N GLU A 130 5.52 13.77 -6.98
CA GLU A 130 5.99 14.76 -7.96
C GLU A 130 5.77 14.23 -9.38
N THR A 131 5.48 15.11 -10.34
CA THR A 131 5.13 14.72 -11.71
C THR A 131 6.29 14.01 -12.42
N ASP A 132 7.53 14.41 -12.16
CA ASP A 132 8.73 13.74 -12.67
C ASP A 132 8.79 12.27 -12.22
N GLN A 133 8.55 12.01 -10.93
CA GLN A 133 8.46 10.66 -10.37
C GLN A 133 7.21 9.91 -10.84
N ALA A 134 6.12 10.64 -11.10
CA ALA A 134 4.88 10.08 -11.63
C ALA A 134 5.04 9.58 -13.07
N GLN A 135 5.91 10.21 -13.89
CA GLN A 135 6.14 9.80 -15.29
C GLN A 135 6.69 8.38 -15.43
N GLN A 136 7.40 7.90 -14.41
CA GLN A 136 7.97 6.55 -14.38
C GLN A 136 7.06 5.55 -13.66
N SER A 137 5.97 6.02 -13.05
CA SER A 137 5.09 5.24 -12.19
C SER A 137 3.78 4.86 -12.91
N VAL A 138 3.36 3.60 -12.78
CA VAL A 138 2.09 3.13 -13.33
C VAL A 138 1.02 3.18 -12.25
N PHE A 139 -0.01 3.98 -12.47
CA PHE A 139 -1.20 4.06 -11.61
C PHE A 139 -2.34 3.27 -12.25
N THR A 140 -2.86 2.31 -11.50
CA THR A 140 -4.02 1.50 -11.91
C THR A 140 -5.25 1.91 -11.11
N ASN A 141 -6.43 1.44 -11.52
CA ASN A 141 -7.68 1.71 -10.81
C ASN A 141 -8.00 3.21 -10.70
N ILE A 142 -7.73 3.94 -11.79
CA ILE A 142 -8.06 5.35 -11.95
C ILE A 142 -9.18 5.46 -12.98
N ASP A 143 -10.33 5.95 -12.56
CA ASP A 143 -11.50 6.11 -13.44
C ASP A 143 -11.45 7.44 -14.21
N SER A 144 -10.67 8.39 -13.71
CA SER A 144 -10.68 9.77 -14.21
C SER A 144 -9.37 10.50 -13.93
N VAL A 145 -8.96 11.33 -14.87
CA VAL A 145 -7.79 12.22 -14.73
C VAL A 145 -8.27 13.65 -14.85
N VAL A 146 -7.87 14.49 -13.89
CA VAL A 146 -8.20 15.93 -13.88
C VAL A 146 -6.92 16.74 -13.89
N ILE A 147 -6.84 17.71 -14.79
CA ILE A 147 -5.74 18.68 -14.86
C ILE A 147 -6.26 19.99 -14.24
N ALA A 148 -5.51 20.55 -13.29
CA ALA A 148 -5.93 21.67 -12.44
C ALA A 148 -4.82 22.70 -12.20
#